data_AF-A0A444V4I4-F1
#
_entry.id   AF-A0A444V4I4-F1
#
_cell.length_a   1.000
_cell.length_b   1.000
_cell.length_c   1.000
_cell.angle_alpha   90.00
_cell.angle_beta   90.00
_cell.angle_gamma   90.00
#
_symmetry.space_group_name_H-M   'P 1'
#
loop_
_entity.id
_entity.type
_entity.pdbx_description
1 polymer ?
#
loop_
_entity_poly.entity_id
_entity_poly.type
_entity_poly.pdbx_seq_one_letter_code
_entity_poly.pdbx_strand_id
1 'polypeptide(L)'
;MQSKCLWIRSSVCGFAPVFVDSLQCLWIRSSVCGFAPVFVDSLQCLWIRSSVCGFAPVFVDSLQCLWIRSSVCGFAPVFVDSLQCLWIRSSVCGFAPVFVDSLQCLWIRSSVCGFAPVFVDSLQCLWIRSSVCGFAPVFVDSLQCLWIRSSVCGFAPVFVDSLQCLWIRSSVCGFAPVFVDSLQCLWIRSSVCGFAPVFVDSLQCLWIRSSVCGFAPVFAE
;
A
#
# COMPACT_ATOMS: atom_id res chain seq x y z
N MET A 1 23.10 -15.35 26.30
CA MET A 1 23.07 -13.92 25.91
C MET A 1 22.15 -13.79 24.71
N GLN A 2 20.89 -13.42 24.93
CA GLN A 2 19.93 -13.21 23.83
C GLN A 2 20.36 -11.98 23.04
N SER A 3 20.70 -12.16 21.77
CA SER A 3 20.94 -11.06 20.84
C SER A 3 19.65 -10.27 20.70
N LYS A 4 19.57 -9.12 21.37
CA LYS A 4 18.43 -8.19 21.27
C LYS A 4 18.22 -7.66 19.85
N CYS A 5 19.31 -7.55 19.09
CA CYS A 5 19.31 -7.02 17.74
C CYS A 5 20.07 -7.95 16.78
N LEU A 6 19.53 -8.18 15.59
CA LEU A 6 20.18 -8.93 14.51
C LEU A 6 20.35 -8.05 13.27
N TRP A 7 21.52 -8.16 12.64
CA TRP A 7 21.86 -7.46 11.40
C TRP A 7 22.23 -8.49 10.34
N ILE A 8 21.46 -8.52 9.26
CA ILE A 8 21.68 -9.41 8.11
C ILE A 8 22.09 -8.55 6.93
N ARG A 9 23.24 -8.86 6.33
CA ARG A 9 23.67 -8.28 5.06
C ARG A 9 24.02 -9.39 4.09
N SER A 10 23.37 -9.43 2.94
CA SER A 10 23.56 -10.48 1.95
C SER A 10 23.52 -9.96 0.52
N SER A 11 24.26 -10.64 -0.35
CA SER A 11 24.21 -10.48 -1.81
C SER A 11 24.23 -11.87 -2.43
N VAL A 12 23.11 -12.30 -3.00
CA VAL A 12 22.89 -13.71 -3.37
C VAL A 12 22.31 -13.80 -4.78
N CYS A 13 22.79 -14.75 -5.57
CA CYS A 13 22.09 -15.26 -6.74
C CYS A 13 21.49 -16.61 -6.37
N GLY A 14 20.16 -16.71 -6.27
CA GLY A 14 19.47 -17.91 -5.80
C GLY A 14 18.48 -17.65 -4.66
N PHE A 15 18.51 -18.50 -3.63
CA PHE A 15 17.54 -18.54 -2.53
C PHE A 15 18.13 -17.94 -1.25
N ALA A 16 17.47 -16.94 -0.68
CA ALA A 16 17.94 -16.21 0.51
C ALA A 16 16.78 -15.94 1.50
N PRO A 17 16.31 -16.97 2.23
CA PRO A 17 15.22 -16.82 3.18
C PRO A 17 15.71 -16.21 4.49
N VAL A 18 14.83 -15.45 5.13
CA VAL A 18 15.00 -15.01 6.52
C VAL A 18 13.76 -15.43 7.30
N PHE A 19 13.97 -16.20 8.35
CA PHE A 19 12.93 -16.59 9.30
C PHE A 19 13.33 -16.07 10.68
N VAL A 20 12.43 -15.34 11.32
CA VAL A 20 12.64 -14.84 12.67
C VAL A 20 11.38 -15.04 13.49
N ASP A 21 11.56 -15.77 14.59
CA ASP A 21 10.50 -16.08 15.54
C ASP A 21 10.32 -14.93 16.55
N SER A 22 11.34 -14.65 17.37
CA SER A 22 11.30 -13.55 18.33
C SER A 22 12.65 -12.82 18.47
N LEU A 23 12.66 -11.50 18.20
CA LEU A 23 13.78 -10.58 18.46
C LEU A 23 13.24 -9.19 18.84
N GLN A 24 14.06 -8.33 19.45
CA GLN A 24 13.64 -6.93 19.63
C GLN A 24 13.77 -6.17 18.31
N CYS A 25 14.93 -6.27 17.66
CA CYS A 25 15.22 -5.52 16.44
C CYS A 25 15.85 -6.40 15.36
N LEU A 26 15.37 -6.27 14.13
CA LEU A 26 15.96 -6.92 12.96
C LEU A 26 16.23 -5.90 11.85
N TRP A 27 17.45 -5.92 11.33
CA TRP A 27 17.87 -5.11 10.19
C TRP A 27 18.34 -6.01 9.06
N ILE A 28 17.64 -5.95 7.93
CA ILE A 28 17.95 -6.73 6.73
C ILE A 28 18.39 -5.77 5.63
N ARG A 29 19.58 -6.01 5.07
CA ARG A 29 20.04 -5.37 3.85
C ARG A 29 20.45 -6.43 2.82
N SER A 30 19.64 -6.62 1.80
CA SER A 30 19.86 -7.68 0.81
C SER A 30 19.86 -7.16 -0.63
N SER A 31 20.65 -7.84 -1.47
CA SER A 31 20.59 -7.73 -2.92
C SER A 31 20.44 -9.14 -3.48
N VAL A 32 19.31 -9.46 -4.10
CA VAL A 32 19.01 -10.83 -4.53
C VAL A 32 18.58 -10.89 -5.99
N CYS A 33 19.22 -11.77 -6.74
CA CYS A 33 18.72 -12.24 -8.04
C CYS A 33 18.12 -13.64 -7.81
N GLY A 34 16.80 -13.75 -7.64
CA GLY A 34 16.14 -15.00 -7.26
C GLY A 34 15.03 -14.81 -6.24
N PHE A 35 15.01 -15.65 -5.20
CA PHE A 35 13.91 -15.77 -4.24
C PHE A 35 14.37 -15.38 -2.83
N ALA A 36 13.72 -14.38 -2.23
CA ALA A 36 14.13 -13.75 -0.97
C ALA A 36 12.95 -13.52 -0.02
N PRO A 37 12.38 -14.57 0.58
CA PRO A 37 11.25 -14.44 1.48
C PRO A 37 11.74 -13.96 2.85
N VAL A 38 10.91 -13.14 3.49
CA VAL A 38 11.09 -12.73 4.87
C VAL A 38 9.83 -13.11 5.63
N PHE A 39 9.98 -13.96 6.64
CA PHE A 39 8.92 -14.35 7.56
C PHE A 39 9.30 -13.92 8.96
N VAL A 40 8.39 -13.19 9.59
CA VAL A 40 8.59 -12.66 10.93
C VAL A 40 7.32 -12.88 11.74
N ASP A 41 7.48 -13.58 12.86
CA ASP A 41 6.39 -13.84 13.79
C ASP A 41 6.23 -12.66 14.77
N SER A 42 7.20 -12.43 15.66
CA SER A 42 7.13 -11.35 16.67
C SER A 42 8.40 -10.50 16.77
N LEU A 43 8.29 -9.19 16.50
CA LEU A 43 9.37 -8.19 16.75
C LEU A 43 8.85 -6.86 17.27
N GLN A 44 9.71 -6.10 17.94
CA GLN A 44 9.42 -4.68 18.17
C GLN A 44 9.69 -3.88 16.90
N CYS A 45 10.85 -4.05 16.28
CA CYS A 45 11.27 -3.23 15.13
C CYS A 45 11.88 -4.08 14.01
N LEU A 46 11.38 -3.88 12.78
CA LEU A 46 11.92 -4.49 11.57
C LEU A 46 12.26 -3.42 10.53
N TRP A 47 13.52 -3.44 10.05
CA TRP A 47 13.98 -2.64 8.92
C TRP A 47 14.42 -3.54 7.79
N ILE A 48 13.77 -3.43 6.63
CA ILE A 48 14.12 -4.16 5.42
C ILE A 48 14.56 -3.16 4.36
N ARG A 49 15.78 -3.31 3.85
CA ARG A 49 16.27 -2.64 2.65
C ARG A 49 16.70 -3.68 1.63
N SER A 50 15.92 -3.86 0.58
CA SER A 50 16.18 -4.89 -0.43
C SER A 50 16.20 -4.35 -1.85
N SER A 51 17.05 -4.94 -2.68
CA SER A 51 16.98 -4.83 -4.13
C SER A 51 16.85 -6.23 -4.72
N VAL A 52 15.74 -6.51 -5.40
CA VAL A 52 15.42 -7.87 -5.85
C VAL A 52 15.06 -7.90 -7.34
N CYS A 53 15.70 -8.80 -8.07
CA CYS A 53 15.26 -9.25 -9.37
C CYS A 53 14.69 -10.66 -9.20
N GLY A 54 13.37 -10.81 -9.11
CA GLY A 54 12.70 -12.07 -8.80
C GLY A 54 11.56 -11.92 -7.78
N PHE A 55 11.51 -12.82 -6.80
CA PHE A 55 10.38 -12.97 -5.88
C PHE A 55 10.79 -12.66 -4.44
N ALA A 56 10.12 -11.71 -3.78
CA ALA A 56 10.47 -11.24 -2.43
C ALA A 56 9.23 -10.96 -1.57
N PRO A 57 8.58 -12.01 -1.05
CA PRO A 57 7.45 -11.85 -0.18
C PRO A 57 7.92 -11.45 1.22
N VAL A 58 7.11 -10.63 1.87
CA VAL A 58 7.29 -10.28 3.27
C VAL A 58 6.00 -10.66 3.99
N PHE A 59 6.11 -11.55 4.96
CA PHE A 59 5.03 -11.97 5.84
C PHE A 59 5.38 -11.57 7.26
N VAL A 60 4.44 -10.90 7.90
CA VAL A 60 4.61 -10.35 9.23
C VAL A 60 3.34 -10.59 10.03
N ASP A 61 3.46 -11.32 11.12
CA ASP A 61 2.35 -11.61 12.02
C ASP A 61 2.14 -10.46 13.01
N SER A 62 3.10 -10.22 13.91
CA SER A 62 2.97 -9.20 14.96
C SER A 62 4.22 -8.32 15.12
N LEU A 63 4.12 -7.01 14.84
CA LEU A 63 5.18 -6.03 15.15
C LEU A 63 4.67 -4.70 15.68
N GLN A 64 5.53 -3.98 16.40
CA GLN A 64 5.24 -2.56 16.67
C GLN A 64 5.55 -1.70 15.44
N CYS A 65 6.76 -1.82 14.87
CA CYS A 65 7.20 -0.96 13.77
C CYS A 65 7.84 -1.76 12.64
N LEU A 66 7.37 -1.53 11.41
CA LEU A 66 7.93 -2.07 10.17
C LEU A 66 8.28 -0.97 9.18
N TRP A 67 9.54 -0.95 8.76
CA TRP A 67 10.03 -0.13 7.65
C TRP A 67 10.53 -1.00 6.52
N ILE A 68 9.88 -0.89 5.36
CA ILE A 68 10.28 -1.58 4.12
C ILE A 68 10.73 -0.53 3.11
N ARG A 69 11.96 -0.68 2.62
CA ARG A 69 12.47 0.04 1.46
C ARG A 69 12.94 -0.96 0.40
N SER A 70 12.17 -1.13 -0.66
CA SER A 70 12.46 -2.13 -1.69
C SER A 70 12.54 -1.53 -3.09
N SER A 71 13.40 -2.11 -3.92
CA SER A 71 13.38 -1.94 -5.38
C SER A 71 13.26 -3.32 -6.01
N VAL A 72 12.16 -3.58 -6.72
CA VAL A 72 11.84 -4.93 -7.19
C VAL A 72 11.55 -4.92 -8.68
N CYS A 73 12.22 -5.81 -9.41
CA CYS A 73 11.83 -6.25 -10.75
C CYS A 73 11.28 -7.67 -10.61
N GLY A 74 9.96 -7.83 -10.58
CA GLY A 74 9.30 -9.11 -10.31
C GLY A 74 8.13 -9.02 -9.34
N PHE A 75 8.05 -9.94 -8.39
CA PHE A 75 6.90 -10.14 -7.51
C PHE A 75 7.27 -9.90 -6.04
N ALA A 76 6.60 -8.98 -5.35
CA ALA A 76 6.91 -8.62 -3.96
C ALA A 76 5.65 -8.31 -3.16
N PRO A 77 4.93 -9.34 -2.68
CA PRO A 77 3.78 -9.17 -1.85
C PRO A 77 4.23 -8.82 -0.43
N VAL A 78 3.41 -8.03 0.24
CA VAL A 78 3.57 -7.72 1.66
C VAL A 78 2.27 -8.12 2.33
N PHE A 79 2.36 -9.05 3.27
CA PHE A 79 1.24 -9.50 4.10
C PHE A 79 1.54 -9.16 5.53
N VAL A 80 0.56 -8.55 6.17
CA VAL A 80 0.69 -8.03 7.52
C VAL A 80 -0.60 -8.29 8.26
N ASP A 81 -0.51 -9.06 9.34
CA ASP A 81 -1.66 -9.37 10.18
C ASP A 81 -1.89 -8.24 11.21
N SER A 82 -0.98 -8.06 12.15
CA SER A 82 -1.10 -7.06 13.22
C SER A 82 0.15 -6.17 13.38
N LEU A 83 -0.01 -4.86 13.18
CA LEU A 83 1.04 -3.86 13.49
C LEU A 83 0.51 -2.57 14.07
N GLN A 84 1.35 -1.86 14.83
CA GLN A 84 1.06 -0.47 15.15
C GLN A 84 1.39 0.43 13.96
N CYS A 85 2.62 0.35 13.43
CA CYS A 85 3.09 1.24 12.38
C CYS A 85 3.77 0.49 11.24
N LEU A 86 3.32 0.76 10.00
CA LEU A 86 3.93 0.28 8.77
C LEU A 86 4.30 1.42 7.83
N TRP A 87 5.54 1.43 7.39
CA TRP A 87 6.01 2.29 6.33
C TRP A 87 6.59 1.47 5.19
N ILE A 88 5.98 1.59 4.01
CA ILE A 88 6.44 0.99 2.77
C ILE A 88 6.93 2.09 1.83
N ARG A 89 8.16 1.97 1.36
CA ARG A 89 8.70 2.74 0.24
C ARG A 89 9.21 1.78 -0.84
N SER A 90 8.48 1.67 -1.94
CA SER A 90 8.80 0.71 -2.99
C SER A 90 8.92 1.35 -4.37
N SER A 91 9.82 0.80 -5.18
CA SER A 91 9.83 1.00 -6.63
C SER A 91 9.72 -0.36 -7.31
N VAL A 92 8.65 -0.59 -8.06
CA VAL A 92 8.30 -1.92 -8.57
C VAL A 92 8.09 -1.89 -10.07
N CYS A 93 8.76 -2.78 -10.77
CA CYS A 93 8.43 -3.20 -12.13
C CYS A 93 7.90 -4.63 -12.05
N GLY A 94 6.58 -4.81 -12.05
CA GLY A 94 5.93 -6.10 -11.83
C GLY A 94 4.73 -6.05 -10.88
N PHE A 95 4.63 -7.00 -9.96
CA PHE A 95 3.47 -7.24 -9.11
C PHE A 95 3.82 -7.05 -7.62
N ALA A 96 3.13 -6.15 -6.92
CA ALA A 96 3.42 -5.85 -5.51
C ALA A 96 2.13 -5.55 -4.72
N PRO A 97 1.39 -6.58 -4.32
CA PRO A 97 0.21 -6.40 -3.51
C PRO A 97 0.61 -6.12 -2.08
N VAL A 98 -0.22 -5.35 -1.40
CA VAL A 98 -0.12 -5.11 0.03
C VAL A 98 -1.43 -5.55 0.65
N PHE A 99 -1.38 -6.50 1.57
CA PHE A 99 -2.51 -6.97 2.35
C PHE A 99 -2.25 -6.66 3.81
N VAL A 100 -3.25 -6.06 4.43
CA VAL A 100 -3.18 -5.58 5.80
C VAL A 100 -4.49 -5.92 6.48
N ASP A 101 -4.42 -6.71 7.54
CA ASP A 101 -5.60 -7.07 8.33
C ASP A 101 -5.88 -6.00 9.39
N SER A 102 -4.98 -5.79 10.35
CA SER A 102 -5.17 -4.84 11.45
C SER A 102 -3.95 -3.95 11.71
N LEU A 103 -4.05 -2.64 11.43
CA LEU A 103 -3.03 -1.66 11.88
C LEU A 103 -3.60 -0.36 12.44
N GLN A 104 -2.78 0.33 13.23
CA GLN A 104 -3.08 1.72 13.57
C GLN A 104 -2.71 2.64 12.40
N CYS A 105 -1.48 2.56 11.91
CA CYS A 105 -0.97 3.51 10.91
C CYS A 105 -0.25 2.81 9.75
N LEU A 106 -0.67 3.12 8.53
CA LEU A 106 -0.02 2.67 7.30
C LEU A 106 0.39 3.86 6.42
N TRP A 107 1.68 3.91 6.07
CA TRP A 107 2.22 4.82 5.07
C TRP A 107 2.78 4.04 3.89
N ILE A 108 2.20 4.24 2.70
CA ILE A 108 2.69 3.66 1.45
C ILE A 108 3.18 4.78 0.54
N ARG A 109 4.44 4.66 0.10
CA ARG A 109 5.00 5.47 -0.98
C ARG A 109 5.52 4.55 -2.09
N SER A 110 4.82 4.47 -3.20
CA SER A 110 5.16 3.55 -4.28
C SER A 110 5.34 4.25 -5.63
N SER A 111 6.27 3.72 -6.43
CA SER A 111 6.34 3.99 -7.87
C SER A 111 6.25 2.66 -8.60
N VAL A 112 5.20 2.45 -9.40
CA VAL A 112 4.84 1.14 -9.93
C VAL A 112 4.68 1.21 -11.44
N CYS A 113 5.38 0.31 -12.14
CA CYS A 113 5.09 -0.07 -13.52
C CYS A 113 4.57 -1.52 -13.48
N GLY A 114 3.24 -1.71 -13.53
CA GLY A 114 2.62 -3.02 -13.34
C GLY A 114 1.41 -3.00 -12.42
N PHE A 115 1.29 -3.99 -11.54
CA PHE A 115 0.10 -4.26 -10.72
C PHE A 115 0.42 -4.14 -9.22
N ALA A 116 -0.28 -3.26 -8.50
CA ALA A 116 -0.02 -3.02 -7.07
C ALA A 116 -1.31 -2.73 -6.31
N PRO A 117 -2.10 -3.77 -5.97
CA PRO A 117 -3.30 -3.61 -5.20
C PRO A 117 -2.95 -3.38 -3.73
N VAL A 118 -3.79 -2.63 -3.06
CA VAL A 118 -3.73 -2.46 -1.61
C VAL A 118 -5.07 -2.93 -1.07
N PHE A 119 -5.04 -3.90 -0.18
CA PHE A 119 -6.19 -4.42 0.54
C PHE A 119 -5.99 -4.16 2.02
N VAL A 120 -7.01 -3.57 2.62
CA VAL A 120 -7.03 -3.19 4.02
C VAL A 120 -8.36 -3.61 4.61
N ASP A 121 -8.31 -4.43 5.66
CA ASP A 121 -9.50 -4.78 6.42
C ASP A 121 -9.81 -3.71 7.47
N SER A 122 -8.97 -3.58 8.49
CA SER A 122 -9.16 -2.62 9.59
C SER A 122 -7.94 -1.71 9.82
N LEU A 123 -8.13 -0.40 9.65
CA LEU A 123 -7.08 0.59 9.92
C LEU A 123 -7.63 1.84 10.61
N GLN A 124 -6.80 2.49 11.45
CA GLN A 124 -7.13 3.85 11.87
C GLN A 124 -6.74 4.86 10.79
N CYS A 125 -5.49 4.83 10.33
CA CYS A 125 -4.97 5.82 9.40
C CYS A 125 -4.21 5.18 8.23
N LEU A 126 -4.58 5.57 7.01
CA LEU A 126 -3.91 5.15 5.78
C LEU A 126 -3.48 6.36 4.94
N TRP A 127 -2.18 6.46 4.68
CA TRP A 127 -1.60 7.40 3.71
C TRP A 127 -1.02 6.64 2.52
N ILE A 128 -1.57 6.87 1.33
CA ILE A 128 -1.05 6.34 0.07
C ILE A 128 -0.53 7.50 -0.78
N ARG A 129 0.74 7.42 -1.18
CA ARG A 129 1.33 8.26 -2.22
C ARG A 129 1.90 7.39 -3.33
N SER A 130 1.24 7.38 -4.49
CA SER A 130 1.62 6.49 -5.59
C SER A 130 1.84 7.23 -6.91
N SER A 131 2.79 6.74 -7.70
CA SER A 131 2.89 7.04 -9.13
C SER A 131 2.81 5.72 -9.89
N VAL A 132 1.79 5.55 -10.72
CA VAL A 132 1.43 4.25 -11.30
C VAL A 132 1.32 4.36 -12.82
N CYS A 133 2.03 3.49 -13.51
CA CYS A 133 1.80 3.12 -14.90
C CYS A 133 1.30 1.67 -14.92
N GLY A 134 -0.01 1.47 -14.96
CA GLY A 134 -0.62 0.14 -14.82
C GLY A 134 -1.87 0.12 -13.93
N PHE A 135 -2.00 -0.91 -13.10
CA PHE A 135 -3.20 -1.21 -12.31
C PHE A 135 -2.92 -1.15 -10.80
N ALA A 136 -3.62 -0.29 -10.07
CA ALA A 136 -3.39 -0.09 -8.63
C ALA A 136 -4.70 0.18 -7.89
N PRO A 137 -5.50 -0.87 -7.62
CA PRO A 137 -6.73 -0.73 -6.89
C PRO A 137 -6.44 -0.57 -5.40
N VAL A 138 -7.32 0.14 -4.73
CA VAL A 138 -7.32 0.25 -3.27
C VAL A 138 -8.68 -0.25 -2.80
N PHE A 139 -8.66 -1.26 -1.95
CA PHE A 139 -9.83 -1.82 -1.28
C PHE A 139 -9.67 -1.63 0.21
N VAL A 140 -10.70 -1.08 0.82
CA VAL A 140 -10.76 -0.74 2.23
C VAL A 140 -12.10 -1.17 2.77
N ASP A 141 -12.10 -2.03 3.78
CA ASP A 141 -13.33 -2.40 4.49
C ASP A 141 -13.66 -1.35 5.55
N SER A 142 -12.84 -1.21 6.60
CA SER A 142 -13.08 -0.26 7.69
C SER A 142 -11.87 0.64 7.97
N LEU A 143 -12.07 1.96 7.85
CA LEU A 143 -11.02 2.95 8.07
C LEU A 143 -11.52 4.23 8.77
N GLN A 144 -10.74 4.79 9.69
CA GLN A 144 -11.10 6.14 10.19
C GLN A 144 -10.69 7.21 9.17
N CYS A 145 -9.44 7.20 8.72
CA CYS A 145 -8.90 8.24 7.86
C CYS A 145 -8.10 7.65 6.69
N LEU A 146 -8.47 8.03 5.47
CA LEU A 146 -7.76 7.65 4.25
C LEU A 146 -7.33 8.89 3.46
N TRP A 147 -6.04 9.00 3.21
CA TRP A 147 -5.46 9.99 2.32
C TRP A 147 -4.78 9.32 1.13
N ILE A 148 -5.29 9.58 -0.06
CA ILE A 148 -4.72 9.10 -1.32
C ILE A 148 -4.19 10.29 -2.12
N ARG A 149 -2.91 10.23 -2.47
CA ARG A 149 -2.29 11.11 -3.46
C ARG A 149 -1.69 10.29 -4.58
N SER A 150 -2.30 10.32 -5.76
CA SER A 150 -1.89 9.47 -6.88
C SER A 150 -1.64 10.25 -8.17
N SER A 151 -0.67 9.79 -8.95
CA SER A 151 -0.53 10.13 -10.37
C SER A 151 -0.58 8.84 -11.17
N VAL A 152 -1.60 8.69 -12.02
CA VAL A 152 -1.94 7.41 -12.64
C VAL A 152 -1.99 7.56 -14.15
N CYS A 153 -1.27 6.69 -14.85
CA CYS A 153 -1.46 6.36 -16.26
C CYS A 153 -1.94 4.91 -16.33
N GLY A 154 -3.25 4.68 -16.40
CA GLY A 154 -3.84 3.34 -16.31
C GLY A 154 -5.10 3.28 -15.44
N PHE A 155 -5.24 2.23 -14.62
CA PHE A 155 -6.46 1.88 -13.90
C PHE A 155 -6.22 1.90 -12.38
N ALA A 156 -6.94 2.73 -11.63
CA ALA A 156 -6.75 2.87 -10.18
C ALA A 156 -8.07 3.12 -9.46
N PRO A 157 -8.89 2.07 -9.27
CA PRO A 157 -10.16 2.19 -8.57
C PRO A 157 -9.90 2.29 -7.08
N VAL A 158 -10.80 2.95 -6.39
CA VAL A 158 -10.86 3.00 -4.94
C VAL A 158 -12.22 2.48 -4.52
N PHE A 159 -12.23 1.44 -3.71
CA PHE A 159 -13.43 0.85 -3.11
C PHE A 159 -13.30 0.97 -1.60
N VAL A 160 -14.34 1.50 -0.98
CA VAL A 160 -14.40 1.76 0.45
C VAL A 160 -15.76 1.34 0.95
N ASP A 161 -15.81 0.44 1.93
CA ASP A 161 -17.07 0.05 2.56
C ASP A 161 -17.45 1.08 3.65
N SER A 162 -16.67 1.21 4.71
CA SER A 162 -16.94 2.13 5.81
C SER A 162 -15.77 3.05 6.14
N LEU A 163 -16.00 4.36 6.12
CA LEU A 163 -14.93 5.34 6.35
C LEU A 163 -15.39 6.66 6.96
N GLN A 164 -14.70 7.18 7.98
CA GLN A 164 -15.06 8.51 8.50
C GLN A 164 -14.62 9.62 7.54
N CYS A 165 -13.34 9.67 7.15
CA CYS A 165 -12.81 10.75 6.32
C CYS A 165 -11.94 10.24 5.16
N LEU A 166 -12.35 10.57 3.92
CA LEU A 166 -11.61 10.24 2.70
C LEU A 166 -11.14 11.51 1.99
N TRP A 167 -9.83 11.57 1.73
CA TRP A 167 -9.19 12.63 0.97
C TRP A 167 -8.47 12.05 -0.24
N ILE A 168 -8.92 12.42 -1.44
CA ILE A 168 -8.31 11.99 -2.69
C ILE A 168 -7.76 13.21 -3.44
N ARG A 169 -6.47 13.16 -3.76
CA ARG A 169 -5.84 14.07 -4.71
C ARG A 169 -5.20 13.29 -5.85
N SER A 170 -5.79 13.33 -7.03
CA SER A 170 -5.35 12.51 -8.16
C SER A 170 -5.08 13.32 -9.43
N SER A 171 -4.10 12.87 -10.20
CA SER A 171 -3.94 13.25 -11.61
C SER A 171 -3.97 11.98 -12.45
N VAL A 172 -4.95 11.85 -13.33
CA VAL A 172 -5.28 10.58 -14.00
C VAL A 172 -5.31 10.76 -15.50
N CYS A 173 -4.56 9.90 -16.19
CA CYS A 173 -4.71 9.60 -17.61
C CYS A 173 -5.17 8.14 -17.72
N GLY A 174 -6.48 7.90 -17.81
CA GLY A 174 -7.04 6.54 -17.75
C GLY A 174 -8.33 6.44 -16.93
N PHE A 175 -8.49 5.35 -16.17
CA PHE A 175 -9.72 5.00 -15.45
C PHE A 175 -9.49 4.96 -13.94
N ALA A 176 -10.21 5.79 -13.16
CA ALA A 176 -10.04 5.88 -11.71
C ALA A 176 -11.38 6.11 -11.00
N PRO A 177 -12.22 5.08 -10.89
CA PRO A 177 -13.50 5.19 -10.23
C PRO A 177 -13.30 5.22 -8.72
N VAL A 178 -14.24 5.83 -8.02
CA VAL A 178 -14.31 5.83 -6.57
C VAL A 178 -15.70 5.32 -6.19
N PHE A 179 -15.75 4.23 -5.43
CA PHE A 179 -16.97 3.65 -4.88
C PHE A 179 -16.86 3.66 -3.37
N VAL A 180 -17.89 4.20 -2.72
CA VAL A 180 -17.95 4.36 -1.28
C VAL A 180 -19.35 3.97 -0.80
N ASP A 181 -19.46 3.01 0.10
CA ASP A 181 -20.76 2.63 0.66
C ASP A 181 -21.17 3.62 1.76
N SER A 182 -20.41 3.71 2.85
CA SER A 182 -20.72 4.59 3.97
C SER A 182 -19.58 5.53 4.34
N LEU A 183 -19.85 6.84 4.32
CA LEU A 183 -18.81 7.83 4.57
C LEU A 183 -19.27 9.16 5.16
N GLN A 184 -18.58 9.65 6.20
CA GLN A 184 -18.95 10.93 6.80
C GLN A 184 -18.46 12.11 5.94
N CYS A 185 -17.16 12.17 5.62
CA CYS A 185 -16.56 13.31 4.93
C CYS A 185 -15.73 12.90 3.71
N LEU A 186 -16.13 13.33 2.52
CA LEU A 186 -15.41 13.11 1.27
C LEU A 186 -14.82 14.41 0.74
N TRP A 187 -13.52 14.41 0.47
CA TRP A 187 -12.84 15.47 -0.25
C TRP A 187 -12.07 14.90 -1.46
N ILE A 188 -12.53 15.23 -2.66
CA ILE A 188 -11.86 14.88 -3.93
C ILE A 188 -11.33 16.13 -4.63
N ARG A 189 -10.06 16.09 -5.02
CA ARG A 189 -9.44 17.03 -5.97
C ARG A 189 -8.76 16.26 -7.10
N SER A 190 -9.30 16.33 -8.30
CA SER A 190 -8.81 15.54 -9.43
C SER A 190 -8.54 16.36 -10.70
N SER A 191 -7.55 15.94 -11.47
CA SER A 191 -7.36 16.36 -12.86
C SER A 191 -7.35 15.11 -13.73
N VAL A 192 -8.32 14.98 -14.64
CA VAL A 192 -8.60 13.70 -15.30
C VAL A 192 -8.65 13.90 -16.80
N CYS A 193 -7.80 13.19 -17.55
CA CYS A 193 -8.05 12.88 -18.95
C CYS A 193 -8.43 11.39 -19.08
N GLY A 194 -9.73 11.11 -19.25
CA GLY A 194 -10.25 9.75 -19.20
C GLY A 194 -11.54 9.63 -18.37
N PHE A 195 -11.68 8.55 -17.62
CA PHE A 195 -12.89 8.14 -16.92
C PHE A 195 -12.68 8.12 -15.39
N ALA A 196 -13.44 8.89 -14.62
CA ALA A 196 -13.33 8.92 -13.16
C ALA A 196 -14.69 9.11 -12.50
N PRO A 197 -15.58 8.11 -12.55
CA PRO A 197 -16.87 8.19 -11.89
C PRO A 197 -16.70 8.10 -10.37
N VAL A 198 -17.58 8.78 -9.64
CA VAL A 198 -17.66 8.74 -8.17
C VAL A 198 -19.07 8.28 -7.80
N PHE A 199 -19.17 7.23 -6.99
CA PHE A 199 -20.41 6.70 -6.44
C PHE A 199 -20.31 6.66 -4.93
N VAL A 200 -21.30 7.23 -4.25
CA VAL A 200 -21.41 7.23 -2.79
C VAL A 200 -22.84 6.89 -2.39
N ASP A 201 -23.02 5.85 -1.56
CA ASP A 201 -24.36 5.40 -1.12
C ASP A 201 -24.88 6.17 0.10
N SER A 202 -24.01 6.49 1.06
CA SER A 202 -24.39 7.33 2.20
C SER A 202 -23.30 8.32 2.56
N LEU A 203 -23.64 9.62 2.49
CA LEU A 203 -22.69 10.71 2.73
C LEU A 203 -23.24 11.85 3.58
N GLN A 204 -22.46 12.32 4.56
CA GLN A 204 -22.79 13.57 5.28
C GLN A 204 -22.21 14.83 4.62
N CYS A 205 -20.97 14.80 4.16
CA CYS A 205 -20.25 15.97 3.65
C CYS A 205 -19.47 15.66 2.38
N LEU A 206 -19.76 16.41 1.29
CA LEU A 206 -19.10 16.27 -0.01
C LEU A 206 -18.34 17.53 -0.41
N TRP A 207 -17.09 17.38 -0.81
CA TRP A 207 -16.36 18.41 -1.56
C TRP A 207 -15.63 17.82 -2.76
N ILE A 208 -16.01 18.25 -3.96
CA ILE A 208 -15.38 17.81 -5.21
C ILE A 208 -14.89 19.03 -5.99
N ARG A 209 -13.61 18.97 -6.40
CA ARG A 209 -13.03 19.89 -7.38
C ARG A 209 -12.31 19.11 -8.46
N SER A 210 -12.90 19.09 -9.66
CA SER A 210 -12.36 18.35 -10.80
C SER A 210 -12.08 19.25 -12.00
N SER A 211 -11.07 18.90 -12.78
CA SER A 211 -10.83 19.44 -14.13
C SER A 211 -10.74 18.27 -15.10
N VAL A 212 -11.67 18.18 -16.06
CA VAL A 212 -11.92 16.93 -16.79
C VAL A 212 -11.84 17.13 -18.31
N CYS A 213 -11.00 16.31 -18.94
CA CYS A 213 -10.89 16.02 -20.37
C CYS A 213 -11.41 14.59 -20.60
N GLY A 214 -12.72 14.37 -20.47
CA GLY A 214 -13.33 13.02 -20.46
C GLY A 214 -14.63 12.92 -19.67
N PHE A 215 -14.89 11.79 -19.02
CA PHE A 215 -16.14 11.49 -18.32
C PHE A 215 -15.91 11.28 -16.81
N ALA A 216 -16.59 12.06 -15.97
CA ALA A 216 -16.45 11.98 -14.52
C ALA A 216 -17.78 12.31 -13.82
N PRO A 217 -18.78 11.39 -13.90
CA PRO A 217 -20.04 11.59 -13.21
C PRO A 217 -19.85 11.43 -11.70
N VAL A 218 -20.73 12.07 -10.94
CA VAL A 218 -20.79 11.95 -9.48
C VAL A 218 -22.21 11.59 -9.12
N PHE A 219 -22.36 10.49 -8.38
CA PHE A 219 -23.60 10.03 -7.78
C PHE A 219 -23.37 9.95 -6.27
N ALA A 220 -24.24 10.59 -5.50
CA ALA A 220 -24.20 10.58 -4.05
C ALA A 220 -25.65 10.56 -3.55
N GLU A 221 -25.96 9.60 -2.69
CA GLU A 221 -27.23 9.49 -1.96
C GLU A 221 -27.11 9.98 -0.51
#